data_AF-A0A8T8K746-F1
#
_entry.id   AF-A0A8T8K746-F1
#
_cell.length_a   1.000
_cell.length_b   1.000
_cell.length_c   1.000
_cell.angle_alpha   90.00
_cell.angle_beta   90.00
_cell.angle_gamma   90.00
#
_symmetry.space_group_name_H-M   'P 1'
#
loop_
_entity.id
_entity.type
_entity.pdbx_description
1 polymer ?
#
loop_
_entity_poly.entity_id
_entity_poly.type
_entity_poly.pdbx_seq_one_letter_code
_entity_poly.pdbx_strand_id
1 'polypeptide(L)'
;MPVSIRPVFQSLLRYLFIIKNLFLYGGFIPALWGPSLLLTVSISTDLPHDIIIILVSFLLPLIIYSYDYYADIDKDLKTNPERANLDKKLNYNLIIGYVCFLIGLVIYIFNYMIILFVLSLFAMGILYASVFKRITLKIPAFKNFYLSFIWSLWGTFLLVMYNYAGINRRLIMIFLFIYAKVLLNTIFFDIKDAKSDKKEGLKTLPAVLGIFKTVTYLHILNLLTAFILILGVVLDILPPYCLLLTIFYLYVFYYLEIIKSKSQTLSKKSMLADLEAIFYPFLLFFFRWIWNK
;
A
#
# COMPACT_ATOMS: atom_id res chain seq x y z
N MET A 1 23.74 46.73 -9.48
CA MET A 1 23.33 45.58 -10.31
C MET A 1 22.60 44.59 -9.42
N PRO A 2 21.29 44.37 -9.57
CA PRO A 2 20.60 43.36 -8.77
C PRO A 2 20.95 41.98 -9.34
N VAL A 3 21.63 41.16 -8.53
CA VAL A 3 21.92 39.77 -8.85
C VAL A 3 20.59 39.06 -9.08
N SER A 4 20.49 38.36 -10.21
CA SER A 4 19.34 37.60 -10.67
C SER A 4 19.06 36.38 -9.77
N ILE A 5 18.54 36.61 -8.56
CA ILE A 5 18.09 35.53 -7.65
C ILE A 5 16.82 34.84 -8.18
N ARG A 6 16.12 35.47 -9.13
CA ARG A 6 14.84 34.98 -9.69
C ARG A 6 14.89 33.62 -10.41
N PRO A 7 15.89 33.26 -11.24
CA PRO A 7 15.88 32.00 -12.01
C PRO A 7 16.11 30.76 -11.14
N VAL A 8 17.00 30.86 -10.14
CA VAL A 8 17.28 29.76 -9.21
C VAL A 8 16.07 29.52 -8.30
N PHE A 9 15.47 30.59 -7.77
CA PHE A 9 14.26 30.49 -6.95
C PHE A 9 13.06 29.96 -7.74
N GLN A 10 12.88 30.39 -9.00
CA GLN A 10 11.86 29.84 -9.89
C GLN A 10 12.09 28.36 -10.23
N SER A 11 13.34 27.95 -10.44
CA SER A 11 13.70 26.54 -10.67
C SER A 11 13.41 25.70 -9.44
N LEU A 12 13.76 26.18 -8.24
CA LEU A 12 13.49 25.49 -6.98
C LEU A 12 11.98 25.33 -6.73
N LEU A 13 11.19 26.39 -6.94
CA LEU A 13 9.72 26.32 -6.86
C LEU A 13 9.14 25.33 -7.86
N ARG A 14 9.68 25.26 -9.08
CA ARG A 14 9.29 24.29 -10.09
C ARG A 14 9.59 22.85 -9.65
N TYR A 15 10.76 22.58 -9.09
CA TYR A 15 11.09 21.25 -8.57
C TYR A 15 10.21 20.86 -7.38
N LEU A 16 9.97 21.76 -6.43
CA LEU A 16 9.06 21.53 -5.31
C LEU A 16 7.63 21.23 -5.80
N PHE A 17 7.17 21.94 -6.83
CA PHE A 17 5.87 21.67 -7.45
C PHE A 17 5.82 20.29 -8.12
N ILE A 18 6.87 19.90 -8.85
CA ILE A 18 6.98 18.56 -9.46
C ILE A 18 6.99 17.47 -8.39
N ILE A 19 7.80 17.62 -7.34
CA ILE A 19 7.87 16.66 -6.23
C ILE A 19 6.50 16.53 -5.56
N LYS A 20 5.87 17.66 -5.21
CA LYS A 20 4.51 17.66 -4.65
C LYS A 20 3.53 16.90 -5.54
N ASN A 21 3.58 17.11 -6.85
CA ASN A 21 2.70 16.43 -7.80
C ASN A 21 3.01 14.94 -7.94
N LEU A 22 4.27 14.50 -7.84
CA LEU A 22 4.61 13.08 -7.81
C LEU A 22 4.05 12.39 -6.56
N PHE A 23 4.13 13.07 -5.41
CA PHE A 23 3.58 12.56 -4.15
C PHE A 23 2.06 12.49 -4.16
N LEU A 24 1.39 13.54 -4.65
CA LEU A 24 -0.08 13.62 -4.64
C LEU A 24 -0.75 12.90 -5.83
N TYR A 25 -0.12 12.93 -7.00
CA TYR A 25 -0.70 12.50 -8.27
C TYR A 25 0.14 11.49 -9.05
N GLY A 26 1.30 11.08 -8.53
CA GLY A 26 2.16 10.06 -9.16
C GLY A 26 2.13 8.69 -8.49
N GLY A 27 1.27 8.49 -7.48
CA GLY A 27 1.14 7.18 -6.81
C GLY A 27 2.22 6.87 -5.78
N PHE A 28 3.07 7.83 -5.42
CA PHE A 28 4.18 7.63 -4.46
C PHE A 28 3.70 7.26 -3.06
N ILE A 29 2.68 7.95 -2.53
CA ILE A 29 2.15 7.70 -1.18
C ILE A 29 1.69 6.24 -1.03
N PRO A 30 0.78 5.71 -1.87
CA PRO A 30 0.38 4.32 -1.75
C PRO A 30 1.52 3.35 -2.10
N ALA A 31 2.48 3.73 -2.96
CA ALA A 31 3.65 2.91 -3.23
C ALA A 31 4.60 2.73 -2.02
N LEU A 32 4.62 3.69 -1.09
CA LEU A 32 5.40 3.58 0.15
C LEU A 32 4.93 2.45 1.07
N TRP A 33 3.75 1.87 0.85
CA TRP A 33 3.35 0.66 1.56
C TRP A 33 4.33 -0.48 1.32
N GLY A 34 4.84 -0.67 0.10
CA GLY A 34 5.80 -1.72 -0.23
C GLY A 34 7.01 -1.77 0.72
N PRO A 35 7.84 -0.71 0.76
CA PRO A 35 8.99 -0.66 1.66
C PRO A 35 8.60 -0.63 3.13
N SER A 36 7.46 -0.03 3.49
CA SER A 36 7.05 0.05 4.89
C SER A 36 6.64 -1.32 5.45
N LEU A 37 5.93 -2.13 4.66
CA LEU A 37 5.61 -3.51 4.99
C LEU A 37 6.88 -4.38 5.02
N LEU A 38 7.77 -4.23 4.03
CA LEU A 38 9.04 -4.97 4.00
C LEU A 38 9.89 -4.69 5.24
N LEU A 39 10.03 -3.42 5.64
CA LEU A 39 10.78 -3.03 6.84
C LEU A 39 10.08 -3.50 8.12
N THR A 40 8.75 -3.49 8.16
CA THR A 40 7.98 -4.08 9.27
C THR A 40 8.30 -5.55 9.45
N VAL A 41 8.40 -6.30 8.36
CA VAL A 41 8.78 -7.72 8.36
C VAL A 41 10.23 -7.90 8.77
N SER A 42 11.15 -7.13 8.19
CA SER A 42 12.57 -7.15 8.57
C SER A 42 12.78 -6.96 10.07
N ILE A 43 12.15 -5.93 10.65
CA ILE A 43 12.31 -5.63 12.07
C ILE A 43 11.66 -6.73 12.92
N SER A 44 10.45 -7.17 12.58
CA SER A 44 9.71 -8.16 13.39
C SER A 44 10.26 -9.57 13.32
N THR A 45 11.05 -9.88 12.29
CA THR A 45 11.63 -11.23 12.05
C THR A 45 13.15 -11.28 12.13
N ASP A 46 13.80 -10.14 12.41
CA ASP A 46 15.25 -9.96 12.41
C ASP A 46 15.94 -10.31 11.08
N LEU A 47 15.20 -10.34 9.96
CA LEU A 47 15.78 -10.57 8.64
C LEU A 47 16.53 -9.33 8.14
N PRO A 48 17.77 -9.46 7.61
CA PRO A 48 18.51 -8.32 7.11
C PRO A 48 17.87 -7.76 5.83
N HIS A 49 18.04 -6.48 5.61
CA HIS A 49 17.59 -5.76 4.43
C HIS A 49 18.68 -4.80 3.98
N ASP A 50 18.61 -4.38 2.72
CA ASP A 50 19.43 -3.32 2.17
C ASP A 50 18.60 -2.38 1.29
N ILE A 51 19.25 -1.36 0.75
CA ILE A 51 18.60 -0.36 -0.09
C ILE A 51 18.03 -0.96 -1.38
N ILE A 52 18.61 -2.05 -1.89
CA ILE A 52 18.22 -2.64 -3.17
C ILE A 52 16.86 -3.30 -3.02
N ILE A 53 16.67 -4.15 -2.01
CA ILE A 53 15.39 -4.83 -1.80
C ILE A 53 14.28 -3.84 -1.37
N ILE A 54 14.64 -2.77 -0.65
CA ILE A 54 13.73 -1.66 -0.34
C ILE A 54 13.26 -0.98 -1.63
N LEU A 55 14.18 -0.63 -2.54
CA LEU A 55 13.84 -0.01 -3.82
C LEU A 55 12.99 -0.94 -4.69
N VAL A 56 13.31 -2.23 -4.76
CA VAL A 56 12.47 -3.22 -5.46
C VAL A 56 11.06 -3.22 -4.90
N SER A 57 10.92 -3.28 -3.57
CA SER A 57 9.61 -3.29 -2.89
C SER A 57 8.75 -2.04 -3.17
N PHE A 58 9.41 -0.91 -3.44
CA PHE A 58 8.77 0.37 -3.76
C PHE A 58 8.37 0.50 -5.24
N LEU A 59 9.25 0.06 -6.14
CA LEU A 59 9.09 0.32 -7.58
C LEU A 59 7.89 -0.40 -8.21
N LEU A 60 7.61 -1.65 -7.84
CA LEU A 60 6.49 -2.39 -8.44
C LEU A 60 5.13 -1.72 -8.11
N PRO A 61 4.79 -1.43 -6.84
CA PRO A 61 3.63 -0.60 -6.53
C PRO A 61 3.65 0.76 -7.20
N LEU A 62 4.82 1.43 -7.25
CA LEU A 62 4.92 2.75 -7.88
C LEU A 62 4.53 2.68 -9.37
N ILE A 63 5.03 1.70 -10.11
CA ILE A 63 4.68 1.49 -11.52
C ILE A 63 3.17 1.33 -11.69
N ILE A 64 2.55 0.48 -10.86
CA ILE A 64 1.10 0.21 -10.92
C ILE A 64 0.30 1.47 -10.60
N TYR A 65 0.60 2.13 -9.48
CA TYR A 65 -0.14 3.33 -9.09
C TYR A 65 0.11 4.52 -9.99
N SER A 66 1.34 4.73 -10.47
CA SER A 66 1.61 5.76 -11.49
C SER A 66 0.78 5.48 -12.75
N TYR A 67 0.71 4.23 -13.21
CA TYR A 67 -0.11 3.86 -14.36
C TYR A 67 -1.60 4.15 -14.13
N ASP A 68 -2.16 3.69 -13.01
CA ASP A 68 -3.57 3.91 -12.66
C ASP A 68 -3.89 5.40 -12.57
N TYR A 69 -3.04 6.18 -11.89
CA TYR A 69 -3.22 7.62 -11.73
C TYR A 69 -3.17 8.36 -13.07
N TYR A 70 -2.28 7.98 -13.98
CA TYR A 70 -2.16 8.61 -15.29
C TYR A 70 -3.25 8.17 -16.27
N ALA A 71 -3.69 6.92 -16.20
CA ALA A 71 -4.79 6.40 -17.00
C ALA A 71 -6.13 7.09 -16.65
N ASP A 72 -6.33 7.44 -15.38
CA ASP A 72 -7.56 8.08 -14.91
C ASP A 72 -7.54 9.63 -14.92
N ILE A 73 -6.47 10.25 -15.43
CA ILE A 73 -6.39 11.73 -15.53
C ILE A 73 -7.64 12.31 -16.19
N ASP A 74 -8.09 11.76 -17.32
CA ASP A 74 -9.25 12.30 -18.08
C ASP A 74 -10.56 12.20 -17.31
N LYS A 75 -10.74 11.12 -16.55
CA LYS A 75 -11.94 10.91 -15.74
C LYS A 75 -11.97 11.90 -14.57
N ASP A 76 -10.79 12.18 -14.01
CA ASP A 76 -10.63 13.05 -12.85
C ASP A 76 -10.52 14.55 -13.19
N LEU A 77 -10.41 14.93 -14.47
CA LEU A 77 -10.45 16.34 -14.90
C LEU A 77 -11.71 17.06 -14.40
N LYS A 78 -12.84 16.36 -14.34
CA LYS A 78 -14.13 16.92 -13.91
C LYS A 78 -14.18 17.20 -12.41
N THR A 79 -13.38 16.50 -11.61
CA THR A 79 -13.40 16.55 -10.14
C THR A 79 -12.17 17.26 -9.55
N ASN A 80 -11.04 17.23 -10.25
CA ASN A 80 -9.77 17.87 -9.84
C ASN A 80 -9.07 18.53 -11.04
N PRO A 81 -9.44 19.78 -11.39
CA PRO A 81 -8.86 20.48 -12.54
C PRO A 81 -7.36 20.78 -12.40
N GLU A 82 -6.82 20.85 -11.18
CA GLU A 82 -5.35 20.99 -10.96
C GLU A 82 -4.54 19.83 -11.55
N ARG A 83 -5.17 18.65 -11.70
CA ARG A 83 -4.57 17.45 -12.30
C ARG A 83 -4.43 17.56 -13.83
N ALA A 84 -5.12 18.51 -14.46
CA ALA A 84 -5.10 18.75 -15.90
C ALA A 84 -3.75 19.27 -16.42
N ASN A 85 -2.94 19.87 -15.54
CA ASN A 85 -1.64 20.44 -15.89
C ASN A 85 -0.52 19.39 -16.02
N LEU A 86 -0.84 18.10 -15.84
CA LEU A 86 0.13 17.00 -15.96
C LEU A 86 0.22 16.52 -17.41
N ASP A 87 1.41 16.58 -18.00
CA ASP A 87 1.69 16.04 -19.34
C ASP A 87 1.70 14.51 -19.31
N LYS A 88 0.66 13.90 -19.88
CA LYS A 88 0.51 12.44 -19.95
C LYS A 88 1.70 11.75 -20.62
N LYS A 89 2.27 12.33 -21.68
CA LYS A 89 3.34 11.67 -22.45
C LYS A 89 4.64 11.63 -21.65
N LEU A 90 4.98 12.74 -20.98
CA LEU A 90 6.12 12.80 -20.07
C LEU A 90 5.96 11.78 -18.92
N ASN A 91 4.74 11.65 -18.42
CA ASN A 91 4.40 10.76 -17.33
C ASN A 91 4.48 9.26 -17.69
N TYR A 92 4.12 8.85 -18.91
CA TYR A 92 4.33 7.47 -19.37
C TYR A 92 5.82 7.13 -19.57
N ASN A 93 6.63 8.07 -20.03
CA ASN A 93 8.08 7.87 -20.13
C ASN A 93 8.73 7.64 -18.75
N LEU A 94 8.22 8.31 -17.70
CA LEU A 94 8.66 8.06 -16.33
C LEU A 94 8.34 6.63 -15.87
N ILE A 95 7.15 6.11 -16.21
CA ILE A 95 6.79 4.71 -15.91
C ILE A 95 7.75 3.75 -16.60
N ILE A 96 8.08 3.98 -17.88
CA ILE A 96 9.06 3.16 -18.60
C ILE A 96 10.41 3.20 -17.87
N GLY A 97 10.84 4.38 -17.42
CA GLY A 97 12.04 4.53 -16.59
C GLY A 97 11.99 3.69 -15.30
N TYR A 98 10.86 3.71 -14.59
CA TYR A 98 10.66 2.89 -13.38
C TYR A 98 10.70 1.39 -13.67
N VAL A 99 10.10 0.95 -14.79
CA VAL A 99 10.13 -0.45 -15.23
C VAL A 99 11.55 -0.88 -15.56
N CYS A 100 12.28 -0.10 -16.36
CA CYS A 100 13.68 -0.38 -16.67
C CYS A 100 14.55 -0.44 -15.41
N PHE A 101 14.30 0.46 -14.44
CA PHE A 101 15.03 0.47 -13.19
C PHE A 101 14.72 -0.77 -12.33
N LEU A 102 13.44 -1.15 -12.20
CA LEU A 102 13.05 -2.37 -11.50
C LEU A 102 13.69 -3.61 -12.13
N ILE A 103 13.66 -3.72 -13.46
CA ILE A 103 14.32 -4.81 -14.20
C ILE A 103 15.82 -4.84 -13.90
N GLY A 104 16.49 -3.68 -13.94
CA GLY A 104 17.90 -3.57 -13.60
C GLY A 104 18.22 -4.05 -12.18
N LEU A 105 17.42 -3.67 -11.18
CA LEU A 105 17.61 -4.12 -9.79
C LEU A 105 17.35 -5.62 -9.63
N VAL A 106 16.30 -6.14 -10.27
CA VAL A 106 15.96 -7.58 -10.19
C VAL A 106 17.04 -8.43 -10.88
N ILE A 107 17.58 -7.98 -12.01
CA ILE A 107 18.73 -8.63 -12.67
C ILE A 107 19.98 -8.55 -11.79
N TYR A 108 20.23 -7.40 -11.16
CA TYR A 108 21.37 -7.19 -10.26
C TYR A 108 21.35 -8.17 -9.07
N ILE A 109 20.18 -8.41 -8.47
CA ILE A 109 20.05 -9.40 -7.38
C ILE A 109 20.34 -10.83 -7.86
N PHE A 110 20.10 -11.10 -9.15
CA PHE A 110 20.39 -12.39 -9.81
C PHE A 110 19.81 -13.61 -9.08
N ASN A 111 18.62 -13.47 -8.49
CA ASN A 111 17.91 -14.54 -7.80
C ASN A 111 16.66 -14.96 -8.60
N TYR A 112 16.69 -16.18 -9.15
CA TYR A 112 15.60 -16.70 -9.99
C TYR A 112 14.26 -16.79 -9.24
N MET A 113 14.27 -17.04 -7.92
CA MET A 113 13.03 -17.07 -7.13
C MET A 113 12.39 -15.69 -7.07
N ILE A 114 13.18 -14.62 -6.90
CA ILE A 114 12.67 -13.24 -6.89
C ILE A 114 12.17 -12.85 -8.28
N ILE A 115 12.89 -13.21 -9.34
CA ILE A 115 12.44 -12.97 -10.72
C ILE A 115 11.06 -13.61 -10.95
N LEU A 116 10.94 -14.91 -10.66
CA LEU A 116 9.67 -15.63 -10.81
C LEU A 116 8.57 -15.05 -9.92
N PHE A 117 8.90 -14.64 -8.70
CA PHE A 117 7.96 -14.05 -7.77
C PHE A 117 7.43 -12.70 -8.27
N VAL A 118 8.30 -11.78 -8.67
CA VAL A 118 7.91 -10.48 -9.25
C VAL A 118 7.05 -10.68 -10.50
N LEU A 119 7.46 -11.57 -11.40
CA LEU A 119 6.70 -11.89 -12.62
C LEU A 119 5.33 -12.49 -12.28
N SER A 120 5.25 -13.38 -11.29
CA SER A 120 3.99 -14.01 -10.87
C SER A 120 3.02 -12.98 -10.28
N LEU A 121 3.49 -12.05 -9.45
CA LEU A 121 2.66 -11.01 -8.86
C LEU A 121 2.20 -10.00 -9.93
N PHE A 122 3.07 -9.65 -10.87
CA PHE A 122 2.71 -8.81 -12.00
C PHE A 122 1.64 -9.48 -12.88
N ALA A 123 1.81 -10.75 -13.21
CA ALA A 123 0.83 -11.54 -13.96
C ALA A 123 -0.50 -11.64 -13.19
N MET A 124 -0.47 -11.86 -11.88
CA MET A 124 -1.67 -11.85 -11.03
C MET A 124 -2.38 -10.49 -11.03
N GLY A 125 -1.65 -9.38 -11.07
CA GLY A 125 -2.23 -8.05 -11.25
C GLY A 125 -3.01 -7.92 -12.56
N ILE A 126 -2.40 -8.36 -13.68
CA ILE A 126 -3.03 -8.36 -15.01
C ILE A 126 -4.25 -9.31 -15.05
N LEU A 127 -4.13 -10.50 -14.47
CA LEU A 127 -5.22 -11.50 -14.42
C LEU A 127 -6.44 -10.96 -13.68
N TYR A 128 -6.26 -10.13 -12.66
CA TYR A 128 -7.38 -9.49 -11.99
C TYR A 128 -8.13 -8.54 -12.92
N ALA A 129 -7.41 -7.63 -13.58
CA ALA A 129 -8.00 -6.64 -14.46
C ALA A 129 -8.71 -7.28 -15.67
N SER A 130 -8.15 -8.35 -16.22
CA SER A 130 -8.63 -9.00 -17.45
C SER A 130 -9.68 -10.10 -17.21
N VAL A 131 -9.52 -10.93 -16.18
CA VAL A 131 -10.33 -12.14 -15.96
C VAL A 131 -11.10 -12.06 -14.65
N PHE A 132 -10.41 -11.82 -13.53
CA PHE A 132 -11.04 -12.02 -12.22
C PHE A 132 -11.98 -10.89 -11.79
N LYS A 133 -11.97 -9.73 -12.46
CA LYS A 133 -13.03 -8.71 -12.27
C LYS A 133 -14.43 -9.31 -12.48
N ARG A 134 -14.59 -10.30 -13.38
CA ARG A 134 -15.85 -11.02 -13.60
C ARG A 134 -16.26 -11.92 -12.43
N ILE A 135 -15.30 -12.40 -11.65
CA ILE A 135 -15.56 -13.22 -10.45
C ILE A 135 -16.15 -12.34 -9.34
N THR A 136 -15.70 -11.08 -9.23
CA THR A 136 -16.26 -10.09 -8.30
C THR A 136 -17.75 -9.79 -8.56
N LEU A 137 -18.28 -10.07 -9.76
CA LEU A 137 -19.73 -10.00 -10.03
C LEU A 137 -20.51 -11.15 -9.36
N LYS A 138 -19.84 -12.27 -9.09
CA LYS A 138 -20.47 -13.50 -8.57
C LYS A 138 -20.24 -13.67 -7.07
N ILE A 139 -18.99 -13.51 -6.63
CA ILE A 139 -18.52 -13.79 -5.27
C ILE A 139 -18.30 -12.47 -4.50
N PRO A 140 -19.02 -12.24 -3.40
CA PRO A 140 -18.81 -11.05 -2.56
C PRO A 140 -17.39 -10.93 -2.04
N ALA A 141 -16.86 -9.71 -2.03
CA ALA A 141 -15.53 -9.34 -1.49
C ALA A 141 -14.32 -10.07 -2.12
N PHE A 142 -14.50 -10.81 -3.24
CA PHE A 142 -13.41 -11.54 -3.91
C PHE A 142 -12.23 -10.62 -4.25
N LYS A 143 -12.52 -9.42 -4.80
CA LYS A 143 -11.53 -8.37 -5.07
C LYS A 143 -10.63 -8.10 -3.86
N ASN A 144 -11.24 -7.90 -2.70
CA ASN A 144 -10.56 -7.49 -1.47
C ASN A 144 -9.64 -8.60 -0.96
N PHE A 145 -10.13 -9.84 -0.88
CA PHE A 145 -9.32 -10.99 -0.46
C PHE A 145 -8.16 -11.25 -1.44
N TYR A 146 -8.43 -11.18 -2.74
CA TYR A 146 -7.44 -11.39 -3.79
C TYR A 146 -6.33 -10.33 -3.76
N LEU A 147 -6.71 -9.04 -3.78
CA LEU A 147 -5.75 -7.95 -3.79
C LEU A 147 -4.93 -7.91 -2.50
N SER A 148 -5.57 -8.19 -1.36
CA SER A 148 -4.88 -8.24 -0.07
C SER A 148 -3.89 -9.38 0.00
N PHE A 149 -4.18 -10.51 -0.64
CA PHE A 149 -3.26 -11.64 -0.70
C PHE A 149 -2.00 -11.28 -1.49
N ILE A 150 -2.15 -10.69 -2.68
CA ILE A 150 -1.02 -10.25 -3.52
C ILE A 150 -0.14 -9.24 -2.79
N TRP A 151 -0.76 -8.22 -2.19
CA TRP A 151 -0.06 -7.17 -1.46
C TRP A 151 0.69 -7.70 -0.24
N SER A 152 0.09 -8.67 0.46
CA SER A 152 0.72 -9.27 1.64
C SER A 152 1.84 -10.23 1.26
N LEU A 153 1.68 -10.97 0.16
CA LEU A 153 2.78 -11.73 -0.44
C LEU A 153 3.93 -10.79 -0.78
N TRP A 154 3.67 -9.70 -1.51
CA TRP A 154 4.67 -8.71 -1.88
C TRP A 154 5.39 -8.12 -0.67
N GLY A 155 4.64 -7.62 0.32
CA GLY A 155 5.18 -6.98 1.51
C GLY A 155 5.91 -7.91 2.48
N THR A 156 5.69 -9.23 2.39
CA THR A 156 6.24 -10.19 3.34
C THR A 156 7.25 -11.16 2.72
N PHE A 157 6.88 -11.84 1.64
CA PHE A 157 7.68 -12.93 1.07
C PHE A 157 8.84 -12.43 0.21
N LEU A 158 8.80 -11.19 -0.28
CA LEU A 158 9.92 -10.60 -1.03
C LEU A 158 11.22 -10.64 -0.23
N LEU A 159 11.17 -10.23 1.05
CA LEU A 159 12.35 -10.22 1.93
C LEU A 159 12.82 -11.63 2.31
N VAL A 160 11.87 -12.55 2.46
CA VAL A 160 12.15 -13.97 2.78
C VAL A 160 12.93 -14.61 1.64
N MET A 161 12.48 -14.40 0.40
CA MET A 161 13.17 -14.89 -0.79
C MET A 161 14.54 -14.23 -0.98
N TYR A 162 14.65 -12.94 -0.66
CA TYR A 162 15.92 -12.21 -0.70
C TYR A 162 16.98 -12.81 0.23
N ASN A 163 16.57 -13.23 1.42
CA ASN A 163 17.45 -13.78 2.44
C ASN A 163 17.57 -15.31 2.42
N TYR A 164 16.96 -15.99 1.44
CA TYR A 164 16.83 -17.47 1.42
C TYR A 164 16.28 -18.04 2.74
N ALA A 165 15.41 -17.27 3.41
CA ALA A 165 14.86 -17.64 4.69
C ALA A 165 13.73 -18.67 4.52
N GLY A 166 13.63 -19.62 5.46
CA GLY A 166 12.53 -20.57 5.51
C GLY A 166 11.25 -19.96 6.06
N ILE A 167 10.10 -20.59 5.76
CA ILE A 167 8.82 -20.22 6.37
C ILE A 167 8.82 -20.70 7.82
N ASN A 168 8.65 -19.77 8.76
CA ASN A 168 8.60 -20.06 10.19
C ASN A 168 7.34 -19.43 10.84
N ARG A 169 7.11 -19.76 12.11
CA ARG A 169 5.95 -19.26 12.87
C ARG A 169 5.90 -17.73 12.95
N ARG A 170 7.05 -17.06 13.05
CA ARG A 170 7.14 -15.58 13.11
C ARG A 170 6.67 -14.95 11.80
N LEU A 171 7.15 -15.49 10.69
CA LEU A 171 6.77 -15.06 9.34
C LEU A 171 5.27 -15.25 9.09
N ILE A 172 4.71 -16.41 9.48
CA ILE A 172 3.27 -16.67 9.32
C ILE A 172 2.47 -15.66 10.14
N MET A 173 2.88 -15.39 11.39
CA MET A 173 2.17 -14.43 12.25
C MET A 173 2.19 -13.01 11.68
N ILE A 174 3.36 -12.52 11.22
CA ILE A 174 3.45 -11.18 10.64
C ILE A 174 2.74 -11.10 9.28
N PHE A 175 2.75 -12.17 8.49
CA PHE A 175 1.97 -12.26 7.25
C PHE A 175 0.47 -12.14 7.53
N LEU A 176 -0.06 -12.84 8.53
CA LEU A 176 -1.48 -12.75 8.91
C LEU A 176 -1.87 -11.35 9.38
N PHE A 177 -0.98 -10.70 10.16
CA PHE A 177 -1.17 -9.30 10.56
C PHE A 177 -1.22 -8.36 9.34
N ILE A 178 -0.24 -8.44 8.45
CA ILE A 178 -0.17 -7.63 7.23
C ILE A 178 -1.38 -7.90 6.34
N TYR A 179 -1.77 -9.17 6.17
CA TYR A 179 -2.95 -9.56 5.40
C TYR A 179 -4.23 -8.96 5.94
N ALA A 180 -4.46 -9.03 7.24
CA ALA A 180 -5.64 -8.43 7.85
C ALA A 180 -5.64 -6.90 7.71
N LYS A 181 -4.47 -6.25 7.82
CA LYS A 181 -4.33 -4.80 7.60
C LYS A 181 -4.59 -4.37 6.17
N VAL A 182 -4.02 -5.09 5.20
CA VAL A 182 -4.26 -4.82 3.78
C VAL A 182 -5.72 -5.11 3.43
N LEU A 183 -6.33 -6.15 3.98
CA LEU A 183 -7.75 -6.45 3.78
C LEU A 183 -8.65 -5.33 4.30
N LEU A 184 -8.33 -4.79 5.48
CA LEU A 184 -9.02 -3.62 6.02
C LEU A 184 -8.89 -2.44 5.06
N ASN A 185 -7.68 -2.15 4.61
CA ASN A 185 -7.41 -1.03 3.70
C ASN A 185 -8.14 -1.17 2.37
N THR A 186 -8.07 -2.33 1.71
CA THR A 186 -8.74 -2.53 0.42
C THR A 186 -10.26 -2.40 0.53
N ILE A 187 -10.88 -2.92 1.59
CA ILE A 187 -12.32 -2.75 1.85
C ILE A 187 -12.66 -1.29 2.14
N PHE A 188 -11.82 -0.58 2.90
CA PHE A 188 -11.98 0.83 3.20
C PHE A 188 -12.00 1.68 1.91
N PHE A 189 -11.10 1.39 0.97
CA PHE A 189 -11.05 2.09 -0.32
C PHE A 189 -12.32 1.86 -1.15
N ASP A 190 -12.87 0.65 -1.15
CA ASP A 190 -14.13 0.35 -1.85
C ASP A 190 -15.34 1.12 -1.28
N ILE A 191 -15.26 1.69 -0.06
CA ILE A 191 -16.37 2.51 0.49
C ILE A 191 -16.62 3.74 -0.40
N LYS A 192 -15.56 4.30 -1.00
CA LYS A 192 -15.66 5.43 -1.94
C LYS A 192 -16.43 5.05 -3.19
N ASP A 193 -16.14 3.86 -3.68
CA ASP A 193 -16.60 3.36 -4.97
C ASP A 193 -17.91 2.59 -4.84
N ALA A 194 -18.43 2.42 -3.62
CA ALA A 194 -19.65 1.65 -3.33
C ALA A 194 -20.84 1.98 -4.24
N LYS A 195 -21.04 3.27 -4.58
CA LYS A 195 -22.11 3.69 -5.51
C LYS A 195 -21.80 3.30 -6.96
N SER A 196 -20.55 3.39 -7.39
CA SER A 196 -20.12 3.01 -8.75
C SER A 196 -20.13 1.50 -8.90
N ASP A 197 -19.54 0.78 -7.95
CA ASP A 197 -19.51 -0.68 -7.89
C ASP A 197 -20.91 -1.27 -7.94
N LYS A 198 -21.85 -0.69 -7.19
CA LYS A 198 -23.26 -1.11 -7.22
C LYS A 198 -23.91 -0.90 -8.59
N LYS A 199 -23.56 0.17 -9.31
CA LYS A 199 -24.04 0.41 -10.68
C LYS A 199 -23.41 -0.56 -11.70
N GLU A 200 -22.15 -0.93 -11.50
CA GLU A 200 -21.44 -1.93 -12.31
C GLU A 200 -21.82 -3.38 -11.95
N GLY A 201 -22.61 -3.59 -10.89
CA GLY A 201 -22.99 -4.91 -10.40
C GLY A 201 -21.87 -5.65 -9.66
N LEU A 202 -20.77 -4.96 -9.32
CA LEU A 202 -19.64 -5.52 -8.57
C LEU A 202 -20.07 -5.79 -7.12
N LYS A 203 -19.83 -7.01 -6.64
CA LYS A 203 -20.17 -7.42 -5.26
C LYS A 203 -19.05 -7.08 -4.28
N THR A 204 -18.59 -5.83 -4.26
CA THR A 204 -17.69 -5.37 -3.18
C THR A 204 -18.45 -5.31 -1.87
N LEU A 205 -17.74 -5.44 -0.74
CA LEU A 205 -18.39 -5.48 0.57
C LEU A 205 -19.30 -4.27 0.85
N PRO A 206 -18.89 -3.01 0.57
CA PRO A 206 -19.77 -1.85 0.74
C PRO A 206 -20.89 -1.76 -0.29
N ALA A 207 -20.75 -2.32 -1.50
CA ALA A 207 -21.84 -2.39 -2.48
C ALA A 207 -22.95 -3.37 -2.05
N VAL A 208 -22.58 -4.47 -1.40
CA VAL A 208 -23.50 -5.52 -0.94
C VAL A 208 -24.12 -5.19 0.43
N LEU A 209 -23.30 -4.82 1.42
CA LEU A 209 -23.75 -4.62 2.80
C LEU A 209 -24.19 -3.18 3.09
N GLY A 210 -23.77 -2.22 2.27
CA GLY A 210 -23.88 -0.80 2.56
C GLY A 210 -22.82 -0.29 3.54
N ILE A 211 -22.60 1.02 3.53
CA ILE A 211 -21.48 1.67 4.22
C ILE A 211 -21.45 1.37 5.73
N PHE A 212 -22.58 1.48 6.43
CA PHE A 212 -22.64 1.30 7.89
C PHE A 212 -22.24 -0.11 8.35
N LYS A 213 -22.75 -1.15 7.65
CA LYS A 213 -22.40 -2.54 7.96
C LYS A 213 -20.95 -2.84 7.58
N THR A 214 -20.44 -2.27 6.49
CA THR A 214 -19.02 -2.39 6.12
C THR A 214 -18.11 -1.74 7.16
N VAL A 215 -18.42 -0.55 7.65
CA VAL A 215 -17.62 0.07 8.73
C VAL A 215 -17.63 -0.78 10.00
N THR A 216 -18.78 -1.36 10.35
CA THR A 216 -18.87 -2.30 11.49
C THR A 216 -17.97 -3.52 11.28
N TYR A 217 -17.99 -4.11 10.08
CA TYR A 217 -17.08 -5.20 9.71
C TYR A 217 -15.61 -4.78 9.81
N LEU A 218 -15.25 -3.56 9.40
CA LEU A 218 -13.88 -3.06 9.49
C LEU A 218 -13.43 -2.87 10.94
N HIS A 219 -14.31 -2.51 11.88
CA HIS A 219 -13.96 -2.50 13.31
C HIS A 219 -13.64 -3.90 13.84
N ILE A 220 -14.41 -4.92 13.43
CA ILE A 220 -14.14 -6.32 13.80
C ILE A 220 -12.78 -6.75 13.22
N LEU A 221 -12.50 -6.42 11.96
CA LEU A 221 -11.22 -6.74 11.33
C LEU A 221 -10.06 -5.98 12.00
N ASN A 222 -10.26 -4.74 12.43
CA ASN A 222 -9.28 -3.96 13.17
C ASN A 222 -8.96 -4.61 14.53
N LEU A 223 -9.99 -5.06 15.27
CA LEU A 223 -9.82 -5.82 16.51
C LEU A 223 -9.03 -7.12 16.26
N LEU A 224 -9.36 -7.84 15.19
CA LEU A 224 -8.64 -9.05 14.79
C LEU A 224 -7.14 -8.75 14.53
N THR A 225 -6.80 -7.63 13.91
CA THR A 225 -5.40 -7.27 13.67
C THR A 225 -4.61 -7.06 14.97
N ALA A 226 -5.23 -6.43 15.98
CA ALA A 226 -4.62 -6.27 17.30
C ALA A 226 -4.50 -7.62 18.02
N PHE A 227 -5.53 -8.47 17.92
CA PHE A 227 -5.52 -9.81 18.51
C PHE A 227 -4.39 -10.68 17.95
N ILE A 228 -4.14 -10.66 16.64
CA ILE A 228 -3.04 -11.40 16.00
C ILE A 228 -1.69 -11.01 16.62
N LEU A 229 -1.43 -9.71 16.82
CA LEU A 229 -0.19 -9.24 17.42
C LEU A 229 -0.07 -9.65 18.89
N ILE A 230 -1.14 -9.49 19.67
CA ILE A 230 -1.17 -9.88 21.08
C ILE A 230 -0.91 -11.38 21.23
N LEU A 231 -1.59 -12.19 20.43
CA LEU A 231 -1.40 -13.65 20.41
C LEU A 231 0.04 -14.01 20.01
N GLY A 232 0.60 -13.33 19.00
CA GLY A 232 1.97 -13.54 18.57
C GLY A 232 2.99 -13.30 19.68
N VAL A 233 2.80 -12.26 20.49
CA VAL A 233 3.71 -11.94 21.61
C VAL A 233 3.47 -12.86 22.81
N VAL A 234 2.21 -13.13 23.18
CA VAL A 234 1.88 -14.03 24.30
C VAL A 234 2.39 -15.47 24.08
N LEU A 235 2.46 -15.91 22.82
CA LEU A 235 3.01 -17.23 22.45
C LEU A 235 4.53 -17.22 22.21
N ASP A 236 5.24 -16.13 22.53
CA ASP A 236 6.68 -15.94 22.26
C ASP A 236 7.07 -16.14 20.78
N ILE A 237 6.12 -15.93 19.86
CA ILE A 237 6.35 -16.01 18.41
C ILE A 237 6.90 -14.67 17.90
N LEU A 238 6.35 -13.54 18.36
CA LEU A 238 6.78 -12.19 18.00
C LEU A 238 7.49 -11.52 19.17
N PRO A 239 8.48 -10.66 18.91
CA PRO A 239 9.11 -9.85 19.94
C PRO A 239 8.11 -8.90 20.65
N PRO A 240 8.30 -8.57 21.95
CA PRO A 240 7.36 -7.72 22.68
C PRO A 240 7.11 -6.33 22.08
N TYR A 241 8.13 -5.74 21.43
CA TYR A 241 7.99 -4.44 20.77
C TYR A 241 6.99 -4.46 19.59
N CYS A 242 6.62 -5.63 19.05
CA CYS A 242 5.55 -5.73 18.04
C CYS A 242 4.16 -5.34 18.60
N LEU A 243 3.94 -5.40 19.92
CA LEU A 243 2.68 -4.94 20.55
C LEU A 243 2.41 -3.46 20.29
N LEU A 244 3.43 -2.66 20.00
CA LEU A 244 3.27 -1.23 19.77
C LEU A 244 2.48 -0.92 18.52
N LEU A 245 2.48 -1.82 17.53
CA LEU A 245 1.64 -1.67 16.34
C LEU A 245 0.14 -1.70 16.69
N THR A 246 -0.24 -2.18 17.89
CA THR A 246 -1.64 -2.09 18.35
C THR A 246 -2.08 -0.65 18.58
N ILE A 247 -1.18 0.34 18.69
CA ILE A 247 -1.56 1.76 18.77
C ILE A 247 -2.36 2.21 17.53
N PHE A 248 -2.08 1.61 16.36
CA PHE A 248 -2.83 1.89 15.13
C PHE A 248 -4.27 1.39 15.18
N TYR A 249 -4.64 0.54 16.15
CA TYR A 249 -6.04 0.21 16.41
C TYR A 249 -6.86 1.49 16.63
N LEU A 250 -6.36 2.42 17.45
CA LEU A 250 -7.03 3.69 17.75
C LEU A 250 -7.05 4.61 16.53
N TYR A 251 -5.97 4.64 15.76
CA TYR A 251 -5.88 5.41 14.53
C TYR A 251 -6.92 4.96 13.50
N VAL A 252 -7.04 3.64 13.30
CA VAL A 252 -8.03 3.03 12.43
C VAL A 252 -9.45 3.28 12.92
N PHE A 253 -9.69 3.08 14.22
CA PHE A 253 -10.99 3.37 14.83
C PHE A 253 -11.42 4.82 14.54
N TYR A 254 -10.50 5.77 14.72
CA TYR A 254 -10.75 7.18 14.47
C TYR A 254 -11.13 7.47 13.01
N TYR A 255 -10.36 7.00 12.03
CA TYR A 255 -10.69 7.31 10.62
C TYR A 255 -11.96 6.60 10.14
N LEU A 256 -12.29 5.41 10.70
CA LEU A 256 -13.53 4.70 10.39
C LEU A 256 -14.78 5.45 10.88
N GLU A 257 -14.75 5.99 12.11
CA GLU A 257 -15.86 6.76 12.66
C GLU A 257 -16.06 8.11 11.93
N ILE A 258 -14.98 8.71 11.42
CA ILE A 258 -15.07 9.90 10.56
C ILE A 258 -15.83 9.62 9.26
N ILE A 259 -15.63 8.44 8.66
CA ILE A 259 -16.32 8.07 7.41
C ILE A 259 -17.79 7.77 7.66
N LYS A 260 -18.08 7.08 8.77
CA LYS A 260 -19.44 6.76 9.20
C LYS A 260 -20.29 8.01 9.43
N SER A 261 -19.69 9.10 9.93
CA SER A 261 -20.40 10.36 10.26
C SER A 261 -20.51 11.38 9.12
N LYS A 262 -19.58 11.41 8.16
CA LYS A 262 -19.54 12.44 7.08
C LYS A 262 -19.27 11.82 5.71
N SER A 263 -20.31 11.27 5.07
CA SER A 263 -20.20 10.45 3.86
C SER A 263 -19.77 11.17 2.56
N GLN A 264 -19.68 12.51 2.54
CA GLN A 264 -19.51 13.26 1.28
C GLN A 264 -18.10 13.78 0.99
N THR A 265 -17.16 13.75 1.95
CA THR A 265 -15.77 14.21 1.75
C THR A 265 -14.75 13.06 1.80
N LEU A 266 -15.07 11.94 1.13
CA LEU A 266 -14.31 10.68 1.21
C LEU A 266 -12.95 10.73 0.50
N SER A 267 -12.81 11.52 -0.58
CA SER A 267 -11.59 11.59 -1.40
C SER A 267 -10.37 12.08 -0.60
N LYS A 268 -10.47 13.23 0.09
CA LYS A 268 -9.36 13.81 0.89
C LYS A 268 -9.02 13.00 2.14
N LYS A 269 -9.92 12.12 2.60
CA LYS A 269 -9.76 11.37 3.86
C LYS A 269 -9.07 10.03 3.68
N SER A 270 -8.95 9.48 2.46
CA SER A 270 -8.22 8.22 2.28
C SER A 270 -6.74 8.31 2.50
N MET A 271 -6.17 9.51 2.37
CA MET A 271 -4.76 9.71 2.70
C MET A 271 -4.48 9.29 4.15
N LEU A 272 -5.46 9.38 5.06
CA LEU A 272 -5.32 8.87 6.42
C LEU A 272 -5.07 7.35 6.43
N ALA A 273 -5.87 6.58 5.68
CA ALA A 273 -5.66 5.14 5.58
C ALA A 273 -4.31 4.80 4.93
N ASP A 274 -3.91 5.50 3.86
CA ASP A 274 -2.62 5.27 3.21
C ASP A 274 -1.41 5.59 4.10
N LEU A 275 -1.53 6.54 5.03
CA LEU A 275 -0.43 6.90 5.93
C LEU A 275 -0.15 5.84 6.99
N GLU A 276 -1.12 4.96 7.29
CA GLU A 276 -1.05 4.03 8.39
C GLU A 276 0.19 3.12 8.33
N ALA A 277 0.34 2.35 7.25
CA ALA A 277 1.43 1.38 7.10
C ALA A 277 2.81 2.07 7.03
N ILE A 278 2.85 3.31 6.54
CA ILE A 278 4.09 4.10 6.40
C ILE A 278 4.74 4.31 7.77
N PHE A 279 3.95 4.47 8.83
CA PHE A 279 4.46 4.73 10.18
C PHE A 279 4.89 3.47 10.95
N TYR A 280 4.56 2.27 10.47
CA TYR A 280 4.89 1.00 11.15
C TYR A 280 6.38 0.82 11.43
N PRO A 281 7.29 0.90 10.42
CA PRO A 281 8.70 0.65 10.66
C PRO A 281 9.35 1.69 11.57
N PHE A 282 8.89 2.95 11.56
CA PHE A 282 9.42 4.00 12.43
C PHE A 282 9.16 3.70 13.91
N LEU A 283 7.94 3.26 14.23
CA LEU A 283 7.60 2.84 15.60
C LEU A 283 8.39 1.59 16.00
N LEU A 284 8.41 0.56 15.16
CA LEU A 284 9.14 -0.66 15.47
C LEU A 284 10.64 -0.40 15.68
N PHE A 285 11.27 0.43 14.83
CA PHE A 285 12.69 0.76 14.95
C PHE A 285 13.01 1.52 16.23
N PHE A 286 12.24 2.57 16.53
CA PHE A 286 12.45 3.40 17.72
C PHE A 286 12.39 2.56 19.00
N PHE A 287 11.44 1.63 19.09
CA PHE A 287 11.27 0.83 20.30
C PHE A 287 12.14 -0.42 20.35
N ARG A 288 12.52 -1.00 19.22
CA ARG A 288 13.59 -2.04 19.20
C ARG A 288 14.89 -1.47 19.75
N TRP A 289 15.22 -0.22 19.42
CA TRP A 289 16.39 0.47 19.97
C TRP A 289 16.29 0.69 21.48
N ILE A 290 15.10 1.01 22.01
CA ILE A 290 14.87 1.13 23.46
C ILE A 290 14.98 -0.24 24.15
N TRP A 291 14.43 -1.29 23.55
CA TRP A 291 14.37 -2.63 24.14
C TRP A 291 15.72 -3.34 24.20
N ASN A 292 16.60 -3.05 23.23
CA ASN A 292 17.94 -3.64 23.16
C ASN A 292 18.99 -2.87 23.98
N LYS A 293 18.59 -1.81 24.69
CA LYS A 293 19.43 -1.08 25.66
C LYS A 293 19.17 -1.59 27.06
#